data_AF-A0A6A8ALG2-F1
#
_entry.id   AF-A0A6A8ALG2-F1
#
_cell.length_a   1.000
_cell.length_b   1.000
_cell.length_c   1.000
_cell.angle_alpha   90.00
_cell.angle_beta   90.00
_cell.angle_gamma   90.00
#
_symmetry.space_group_name_H-M   'P 1'
#
loop_
_entity.id
_entity.type
_entity.pdbx_description
1 polymer ?
#
loop_
_entity_poly.entity_id
_entity_poly.type
_entity_poly.pdbx_seq_one_letter_code
_entity_poly.pdbx_strand_id
1 'polypeptide(L)'
;MEKMERIKTYIERMDERLEGGIPKGTISLICGVVGCMKSSLAYSILYKNAVEGNLKGLYITLEQEVKGFKKQMETLGMVGESEKLAIVDHKTIDKGVRVDTRFELNLIKKVRYYVDDLLKREDYDLIVIDPLNALYSLTTVKNPRREVHHF
;
A
#
# COMPACT_ATOMS: atom_id res chain seq x y z
N MET A 1 -2.00 -7.48 -30.40
CA MET A 1 -2.18 -6.65 -29.18
C MET A 1 -1.19 -7.18 -28.16
N GLU A 2 -0.38 -6.29 -27.58
CA GLU A 2 0.57 -6.67 -26.52
C GLU A 2 -0.20 -7.16 -25.30
N LYS A 3 0.16 -8.32 -24.75
CA LYS A 3 -0.54 -8.91 -23.60
C LYS A 3 -0.10 -8.14 -22.35
N MET A 4 -1.04 -7.45 -21.71
CA MET A 4 -0.80 -6.69 -20.48
C MET A 4 -0.30 -7.62 -19.37
N GLU A 5 0.85 -7.31 -18.78
CA GLU A 5 1.39 -8.04 -17.63
C GLU A 5 0.46 -7.86 -16.42
N ARG A 6 0.27 -8.92 -15.63
CA ARG A 6 -0.65 -8.94 -14.47
C ARG A 6 0.04 -9.50 -13.23
N ILE A 7 -0.27 -8.92 -12.09
CA ILE A 7 0.16 -9.35 -10.75
C ILE A 7 -0.93 -10.25 -10.18
N LYS A 8 -0.57 -11.50 -9.84
CA LYS A 8 -1.50 -12.45 -9.24
C LYS A 8 -1.97 -11.97 -7.88
N THR A 9 -3.23 -12.18 -7.56
CA THR A 9 -3.79 -11.95 -6.23
C THR A 9 -3.55 -13.13 -5.30
N TYR A 10 -3.31 -14.34 -5.84
CA TYR A 10 -3.23 -15.60 -5.09
C TYR A 10 -4.51 -15.97 -4.34
N ILE A 11 -5.63 -15.35 -4.70
CA ILE A 11 -6.94 -15.60 -4.11
C ILE A 11 -7.73 -16.49 -5.04
N GLU A 12 -8.25 -17.58 -4.48
CA GLU A 12 -9.04 -18.57 -5.22
C GLU A 12 -10.15 -17.87 -6.02
N ARG A 13 -10.24 -18.19 -7.31
CA ARG A 13 -11.21 -17.64 -8.29
C ARG A 13 -11.08 -16.15 -8.58
N MET A 14 -10.40 -15.35 -7.76
CA MET A 14 -10.26 -13.91 -8.01
C MET A 14 -9.35 -13.65 -9.20
N ASP A 15 -8.24 -14.38 -9.33
CA ASP A 15 -7.36 -14.25 -10.50
C ASP A 15 -8.07 -14.58 -11.80
N GLU A 16 -8.91 -15.63 -11.83
CA GLU A 16 -9.72 -15.97 -13.01
C GLU A 16 -10.70 -14.84 -13.37
N ARG A 17 -11.34 -14.24 -12.37
CA ARG A 17 -12.26 -13.10 -12.54
C ARG A 17 -11.55 -11.83 -12.97
N LEU A 18 -10.25 -11.72 -12.68
CA LEU A 18 -9.38 -10.60 -13.07
C LEU A 18 -8.48 -10.96 -14.27
N GLU A 19 -8.83 -11.99 -15.06
CA GLU A 19 -8.08 -12.39 -16.26
C GLU A 19 -6.58 -12.67 -16.00
N GLY A 20 -6.26 -13.21 -14.82
CA GLY A 20 -4.92 -13.53 -14.37
C GLY A 20 -4.36 -12.59 -13.29
N GLY A 21 -5.13 -11.59 -12.85
CA GLY A 21 -4.77 -10.72 -11.73
C GLY A 21 -4.82 -9.23 -12.05
N ILE A 22 -4.21 -8.43 -11.19
CA ILE A 22 -4.22 -6.97 -11.28
C ILE A 22 -3.29 -6.52 -12.41
N PRO A 23 -3.75 -5.71 -13.38
CA PRO A 23 -2.88 -5.09 -14.38
C PRO A 23 -1.65 -4.39 -13.78
N LYS A 24 -0.45 -4.73 -14.23
CA LYS A 24 0.79 -4.08 -13.77
C LYS A 24 0.82 -2.62 -14.21
N GLY A 25 1.37 -1.76 -13.35
CA GLY A 25 1.44 -0.30 -13.60
C GLY A 25 0.12 0.43 -13.41
N THR A 26 -0.89 -0.21 -12.79
CA THR A 26 -2.18 0.42 -12.50
C THR A 26 -2.39 0.66 -11.01
N ILE A 27 -3.33 1.55 -10.69
CA ILE A 27 -3.80 1.79 -9.32
C ILE A 27 -5.09 1.00 -9.14
N SER A 28 -5.10 0.10 -8.15
CA SER A 28 -6.29 -0.65 -7.75
C SER A 28 -6.85 -0.11 -6.45
N LEU A 29 -8.14 0.20 -6.44
CA LEU A 29 -8.85 0.70 -5.26
C LEU A 29 -9.68 -0.42 -4.62
N ILE A 30 -9.41 -0.73 -3.34
CA ILE A 30 -10.18 -1.71 -2.56
C ILE A 30 -11.18 -0.95 -1.68
N CYS A 31 -12.47 -1.05 -2.04
CA CYS A 31 -13.58 -0.40 -1.33
C CYS A 31 -14.46 -1.41 -0.60
N GLY A 32 -15.10 -0.96 0.48
CA GLY A 32 -16.02 -1.79 1.28
C GLY A 32 -16.25 -1.21 2.67
N VAL A 33 -17.32 -1.64 3.33
CA VAL A 33 -17.65 -1.16 4.68
C VAL A 33 -16.61 -1.62 5.71
N VAL A 34 -16.65 -1.01 6.90
CA VAL A 34 -15.77 -1.39 8.01
C VAL A 34 -15.99 -2.88 8.33
N GLY A 35 -14.92 -3.61 8.63
CA GLY A 35 -14.99 -5.04 8.94
C GLY A 35 -14.97 -5.99 7.74
N CYS A 36 -15.08 -5.52 6.49
CA CYS A 36 -14.99 -6.38 5.29
C CYS A 36 -13.57 -6.88 4.93
N MET A 37 -12.64 -6.86 5.88
CA MET A 37 -11.27 -7.40 5.70
C MET A 37 -10.44 -6.75 4.58
N LYS A 38 -10.70 -5.49 4.20
CA LYS A 38 -9.95 -4.78 3.14
C LYS A 38 -8.43 -4.77 3.37
N SER A 39 -8.00 -4.43 4.58
CA SER A 39 -6.59 -4.41 4.98
C SER A 39 -5.96 -5.79 4.85
N SER A 40 -6.67 -6.83 5.30
CA SER A 40 -6.24 -8.23 5.18
C SER A 40 -6.18 -8.69 3.72
N LEU A 41 -7.13 -8.29 2.88
CA LEU A 41 -7.14 -8.57 1.45
C LEU A 41 -5.92 -7.94 0.76
N ALA A 42 -5.69 -6.64 0.99
CA ALA A 42 -4.57 -5.92 0.41
C ALA A 42 -3.21 -6.51 0.85
N TYR A 43 -3.09 -6.81 2.15
CA TYR A 43 -1.89 -7.42 2.70
C TYR A 43 -1.69 -8.86 2.21
N SER A 44 -2.75 -9.65 2.07
CA SER A 44 -2.66 -11.03 1.56
C SER A 44 -2.11 -11.08 0.14
N ILE A 45 -2.59 -10.19 -0.74
CA ILE A 45 -2.06 -10.05 -2.11
C ILE A 45 -0.57 -9.69 -2.05
N LEU A 46 -0.19 -8.69 -1.26
CA LEU A 46 1.19 -8.26 -1.10
C LEU A 46 2.11 -9.37 -0.56
N TYR A 47 1.67 -10.02 0.51
CA TYR A 47 2.38 -11.08 1.21
C TYR A 47 2.64 -12.28 0.29
N LYS A 48 1.61 -12.76 -0.42
CA LYS A 48 1.74 -13.88 -1.34
C LYS A 48 2.67 -13.58 -2.51
N ASN A 49 2.63 -12.36 -3.06
CA ASN A 49 3.59 -11.94 -4.07
C ASN A 49 5.03 -11.86 -3.54
N ALA A 50 5.22 -11.46 -2.27
CA ALA A 50 6.54 -11.40 -1.66
C ALA A 50 7.12 -12.77 -1.26
N VAL A 51 6.28 -13.73 -0.91
CA VAL A 51 6.70 -15.08 -0.46
C VAL A 51 6.77 -16.06 -1.63
N GLU A 52 5.80 -16.02 -2.54
CA GLU A 52 5.67 -17.01 -3.62
C GLU A 52 5.96 -16.40 -5.01
N GLY A 53 5.62 -15.13 -5.20
CA GLY A 53 5.72 -14.43 -6.49
C GLY A 53 7.08 -13.80 -6.78
N ASN A 54 8.00 -13.82 -5.80
CA ASN A 54 9.32 -13.20 -5.90
C ASN A 54 9.29 -11.69 -6.18
N LEU A 55 8.20 -11.00 -5.85
CA LEU A 55 8.03 -9.55 -6.04
C LEU A 55 8.31 -8.77 -4.75
N LYS A 56 8.85 -7.56 -4.88
CA LYS A 56 9.14 -6.69 -3.74
C LYS A 56 7.92 -5.81 -3.41
N GLY A 57 7.40 -6.01 -2.21
CA GLY A 57 6.19 -5.37 -1.70
C GLY A 57 6.46 -4.35 -0.59
N LEU A 58 5.75 -3.22 -0.65
CA LEU A 58 5.70 -2.22 0.41
C LEU A 58 4.27 -2.06 0.93
N TYR A 59 4.09 -2.27 2.23
CA TYR A 59 2.85 -1.95 2.92
C TYR A 59 3.01 -0.68 3.76
N ILE A 60 2.22 0.34 3.47
CA ILE A 60 2.20 1.60 4.21
C ILE A 60 0.92 1.65 5.03
N THR A 61 1.04 1.56 6.35
CA THR A 61 -0.09 1.73 7.27
C THR A 61 -0.08 3.10 7.92
N LEU A 62 -1.20 3.81 7.83
CA LEU A 62 -1.33 5.18 8.36
C LEU A 62 -1.97 5.23 9.75
N GLU A 63 -2.65 4.16 10.16
CA GLU A 63 -3.42 4.12 11.41
C GLU A 63 -2.92 3.08 12.41
N GLN A 64 -2.21 2.04 11.96
CA GLN A 64 -1.76 0.95 12.81
C GLN A 64 -0.24 0.98 13.00
N GLU A 65 0.24 0.48 14.13
CA GLU A 65 1.67 0.23 14.33
C GLU A 65 2.06 -1.12 13.73
N VAL A 66 3.27 -1.22 13.17
CA VAL A 66 3.75 -2.45 12.49
C VAL A 66 3.58 -3.69 13.37
N LYS A 67 3.90 -3.58 14.67
CA LYS A 67 3.80 -4.72 15.61
C LYS A 67 2.37 -5.23 15.77
N GLY A 68 1.40 -4.33 15.89
CA GLY A 68 -0.01 -4.69 16.04
C GLY A 68 -0.57 -5.28 14.75
N PHE A 69 -0.20 -4.67 13.62
CA PHE A 69 -0.59 -5.11 12.29
C PHE A 69 -0.04 -6.51 11.96
N LYS A 70 1.26 -6.76 12.16
CA LYS A 70 1.88 -8.08 11.97
C LYS A 70 1.18 -9.16 12.79
N LYS A 71 0.95 -8.91 14.09
CA LYS A 71 0.23 -9.85 14.96
C LYS A 71 -1.16 -10.19 14.43
N GLN A 72 -1.90 -9.20 13.89
CA GLN A 72 -3.20 -9.45 13.27
C GLN A 72 -3.06 -10.35 12.03
N MET A 73 -2.08 -10.09 11.17
CA MET A 73 -1.86 -10.87 9.96
C MET A 73 -1.37 -12.30 10.22
N GLU A 74 -0.59 -12.50 11.28
CA GLU A 74 -0.20 -13.83 11.77
C GLU A 74 -1.42 -14.67 12.16
N THR A 75 -2.45 -14.09 12.79
CA THR A 75 -3.70 -14.80 13.12
C THR A 75 -4.48 -15.26 11.89
N LEU A 76 -4.20 -14.67 10.73
CA LEU A 76 -4.77 -15.04 9.42
C LEU A 76 -3.87 -16.03 8.65
N GLY A 77 -2.84 -16.58 9.29
CA GLY A 77 -1.93 -17.56 8.68
C GLY A 77 -0.77 -16.96 7.88
N MET A 78 -0.55 -15.64 7.95
CA MET A 78 0.57 -14.97 7.28
C MET A 78 1.76 -14.84 8.24
N VAL A 79 2.33 -15.99 8.62
CA VAL A 79 3.26 -16.13 9.77
C VAL A 79 4.74 -16.02 9.37
N GLY A 80 5.05 -15.93 8.08
CA GLY A 80 6.42 -15.86 7.56
C GLY A 80 6.93 -14.43 7.39
N GLU A 81 8.25 -14.25 7.43
CA GLU A 81 8.91 -13.03 6.98
C GLU A 81 9.52 -13.23 5.60
N SER A 82 9.51 -12.18 4.78
CA SER A 82 10.19 -12.15 3.49
C SER A 82 11.03 -10.88 3.44
N GLU A 83 12.29 -10.99 3.03
CA GLU A 83 13.17 -9.82 2.77
C GLU A 83 12.61 -8.93 1.66
N LYS A 84 11.67 -9.45 0.87
CA LYS A 84 10.95 -8.71 -0.16
C LYS A 84 9.70 -7.99 0.35
N LEU A 85 9.39 -8.06 1.64
CA LEU A 85 8.21 -7.42 2.22
C LEU A 85 8.60 -6.39 3.27
N ALA A 86 8.44 -5.11 2.92
CA ALA A 86 8.59 -4.00 3.85
C ALA A 86 7.21 -3.56 4.38
N ILE A 87 7.11 -3.29 5.67
CA ILE A 87 5.93 -2.70 6.29
C ILE A 87 6.35 -1.44 7.05
N VAL A 88 5.73 -0.31 6.71
CA VAL A 88 6.03 1.01 7.22
C VAL A 88 4.79 1.57 7.89
N ASP A 89 4.93 2.03 9.13
CA ASP A 89 3.86 2.73 9.85
C ASP A 89 4.08 4.24 9.91
N HIS A 90 3.06 4.97 10.37
CA HIS A 90 3.12 6.42 10.57
C HIS A 90 4.33 6.86 11.40
N LYS A 91 4.74 6.11 12.43
CA LYS A 91 5.92 6.45 13.28
C LYS A 91 7.21 6.37 12.48
N THR A 92 7.33 5.38 11.60
CA THR A 92 8.48 5.17 10.72
C THR A 92 8.59 6.29 9.71
N ILE A 93 7.46 6.67 9.08
CA ILE A 93 7.38 7.82 8.17
C ILE A 93 7.83 9.09 8.89
N ASP A 94 7.29 9.32 10.07
CA ASP A 94 7.60 10.48 10.90
C ASP A 94 9.09 10.58 11.27
N LYS A 95 9.77 9.46 11.47
CA LYS A 95 11.23 9.41 11.73
C LYS A 95 12.06 9.54 10.45
N GLY A 96 11.53 9.13 9.30
CA GLY A 96 12.21 9.20 8.01
C GLY A 96 12.18 10.59 7.37
N VAL A 97 11.23 11.45 7.77
CA VAL A 97 11.21 12.86 7.39
C VAL A 97 12.22 13.64 8.24
N ARG A 98 12.99 14.53 7.62
CA ARG A 98 14.00 15.34 8.32
C ARG A 98 13.35 16.15 9.46
N VAL A 99 14.07 16.28 10.58
CA VAL A 99 13.55 16.86 11.82
C VAL A 99 13.08 18.30 11.63
N ASP A 100 13.77 19.07 10.78
CA ASP A 100 13.44 20.45 10.41
C ASP A 100 12.09 20.59 9.69
N THR A 101 11.71 19.58 8.89
CA THR A 101 10.49 19.58 8.08
C THR A 101 9.33 18.83 8.72
N ARG A 102 9.56 18.07 9.80
CA ARG A 102 8.57 17.17 10.41
C ARG A 102 7.33 17.87 10.97
N PHE A 103 7.48 19.09 11.49
CA PHE A 103 6.37 19.84 12.09
C PHE A 103 5.57 20.68 11.08
N GLU A 104 6.15 20.98 9.92
CA GLU A 104 5.51 21.83 8.91
C GLU A 104 4.67 21.02 7.91
N LEU A 105 4.92 19.72 7.78
CA LEU A 105 4.27 18.87 6.80
C LEU A 105 3.02 18.18 7.38
N ASN A 106 1.92 18.25 6.62
CA ASN A 106 0.78 17.36 6.87
C ASN A 106 1.15 15.91 6.52
N LEU A 107 0.37 14.92 6.99
CA LEU A 107 0.68 13.50 6.79
C LEU A 107 0.85 13.14 5.31
N ILE A 108 0.06 13.73 4.40
CA ILE A 108 0.16 13.45 2.97
C ILE A 108 1.53 13.83 2.44
N LYS A 109 2.01 15.03 2.78
CA LYS A 109 3.34 15.47 2.38
C LYS A 109 4.43 14.61 3.03
N LYS A 110 4.24 14.17 4.28
CA LYS A 110 5.18 13.26 4.95
C LYS A 110 5.24 11.89 4.24
N VAL A 111 4.09 11.29 3.95
CA VAL A 111 3.96 10.03 3.21
C VAL A 111 4.61 10.18 1.84
N ARG A 112 4.29 11.26 1.11
CA ARG A 112 4.89 11.53 -0.21
C ARG A 112 6.41 11.63 -0.12
N TYR A 113 6.95 12.48 0.76
CA TYR A 113 8.39 12.64 0.93
C TYR A 113 9.08 11.33 1.28
N TYR A 114 8.49 10.55 2.19
CA TYR A 114 9.02 9.27 2.61
C TYR A 114 9.02 8.25 1.45
N VAL A 115 7.92 8.14 0.71
CA VAL A 115 7.81 7.25 -0.45
C VAL A 115 8.78 7.69 -1.55
N ASP A 116 8.88 8.99 -1.85
CA ASP A 116 9.81 9.52 -2.84
C ASP A 116 11.28 9.23 -2.48
N ASP A 117 11.65 9.32 -1.20
CA ASP A 117 13.00 8.98 -0.72
C ASP A 117 13.25 7.46 -0.77
N LEU A 118 12.25 6.66 -0.41
CA LEU A 118 12.34 5.21 -0.44
C LEU A 118 12.50 4.67 -1.88
N LEU A 119 11.70 5.18 -2.81
CA LEU A 119 11.74 4.79 -4.23
C LEU A 119 13.02 5.24 -4.96
N LYS A 120 13.82 6.15 -4.38
CA LYS A 120 15.16 6.49 -4.90
C LYS A 120 16.23 5.47 -4.52
N ARG A 121 15.98 4.68 -3.47
CA ARG A 121 16.95 3.73 -2.89
C ARG A 121 16.69 2.32 -3.34
N GLU A 122 15.42 1.98 -3.53
CA GLU A 122 14.98 0.61 -3.81
C GLU A 122 13.75 0.61 -4.71
N ASP A 123 13.71 -0.35 -5.62
CA ASP A 123 12.53 -0.60 -6.45
C ASP A 123 11.49 -1.44 -5.70
N TYR A 124 10.21 -1.16 -5.96
CA TYR A 124 9.07 -1.91 -5.44
C TYR A 124 8.12 -2.26 -6.58
N ASP A 125 7.70 -3.52 -6.63
CA ASP A 125 6.77 -4.04 -7.64
C ASP A 125 5.31 -3.78 -7.25
N LEU A 126 5.01 -3.78 -5.94
CA LEU A 126 3.67 -3.61 -5.41
C LEU A 126 3.69 -2.74 -4.14
N ILE A 127 2.88 -1.68 -4.14
CA ILE A 127 2.76 -0.76 -3.01
C ILE A 127 1.30 -0.73 -2.57
N VAL A 128 1.08 -0.92 -1.27
CA VAL A 128 -0.23 -0.80 -0.62
C VAL A 128 -0.20 0.38 0.34
N ILE A 129 -1.22 1.23 0.28
CA ILE A 129 -1.43 2.34 1.22
C ILE A 129 -2.78 2.13 1.93
N ASP A 130 -2.76 1.96 3.25
CA ASP A 130 -3.95 1.61 4.03
C ASP A 130 -4.08 2.39 5.35
N PRO A 131 -5.25 2.98 5.67
CA PRO A 131 -6.37 3.27 4.78
C PRO A 131 -6.21 4.61 4.06
N LEU A 132 -6.66 4.70 2.81
CA LEU A 132 -6.66 5.96 2.05
C LEU A 132 -7.48 7.07 2.73
N ASN A 133 -8.46 6.72 3.57
CA ASN A 133 -9.26 7.70 4.31
C ASN A 133 -8.42 8.61 5.21
N ALA A 134 -7.31 8.11 5.75
CA ALA A 134 -6.38 8.91 6.53
C ALA A 134 -5.65 9.96 5.65
N LEU A 135 -5.51 9.72 4.35
CA LEU A 135 -5.00 10.72 3.41
C LEU A 135 -6.08 11.74 3.06
N TYR A 136 -7.31 11.28 2.80
CA TYR A 136 -8.41 12.19 2.42
C TYR A 136 -8.85 13.14 3.53
N SER A 137 -8.82 12.70 4.79
CA SER A 137 -9.19 13.54 5.95
C SER A 137 -8.28 14.76 6.13
N LEU A 138 -7.11 14.75 5.50
CA LEU A 138 -6.09 15.80 5.59
C LEU A 138 -6.00 16.66 4.32
N THR A 139 -6.73 16.28 3.26
CA THR A 139 -6.97 17.12 2.10
C THR A 139 -8.31 17.84 2.24
N THR A 140 -8.30 19.17 2.26
CA THR A 140 -9.50 19.96 1.98
C THR A 140 -9.78 19.93 0.47
N VAL A 141 -10.07 18.76 -0.11
CA VAL A 141 -10.48 18.69 -1.53
C VAL A 141 -11.88 19.25 -1.64
N LYS A 142 -11.99 20.56 -1.86
CA LYS A 142 -13.29 21.21 -2.10
C LYS A 142 -13.92 20.75 -3.43
N ASN A 143 -13.19 20.10 -4.34
CA ASN A 143 -13.75 19.43 -5.53
C ASN A 143 -12.71 18.57 -6.28
N PRO A 144 -12.70 17.23 -6.12
CA PRO A 144 -11.68 16.35 -6.73
C PRO A 144 -11.67 16.38 -8.25
N ARG A 145 -12.82 16.60 -8.89
CA ARG A 145 -12.95 16.61 -10.37
C ARG A 145 -12.29 17.81 -11.05
N ARG A 146 -11.99 18.88 -10.30
CA ARG A 146 -11.49 20.14 -10.88
C ARG A 146 -9.96 20.21 -10.93
N GLU A 147 -9.27 19.47 -10.05
CA GLU A 147 -7.81 19.48 -9.96
C GLU A 147 -7.13 18.49 -10.92
N VAL A 148 -7.85 17.51 -11.46
CA VAL A 148 -7.32 16.53 -12.44
C VAL A 148 -7.11 17.15 -13.84
N HIS A 149 -7.58 18.39 -14.08
CA HIS A 149 -7.51 19.06 -15.38
C HIS A 149 -6.50 20.21 -15.48
N HIS A 150 -5.60 20.36 -14.51
CA HIS A 150 -4.49 21.30 -14.63
C HIS A 150 -3.18 20.55 -14.91
N PHE A 151 -2.94 20.30 -16.20
CA PHE A 151 -1.60 20.12 -16.77
C PHE A 151 -0.97 21.49 -17.04
#